data_AF-A0A2E5S1C4-F1
#
_entry.id   AF-A0A2E5S1C4-F1
#
_cell.length_a   1.000
_cell.length_b   1.000
_cell.length_c   1.000
_cell.angle_alpha   90.00
_cell.angle_beta   90.00
_cell.angle_gamma   90.00
#
_symmetry.space_group_name_H-M   'P 1'
#
loop_
_entity.id
_entity.type
_entity.pdbx_description
1 polymer ?
#
loop_
_entity_poly.entity_id
_entity_poly.type
_entity_poly.pdbx_seq_one_letter_code
_entity_poly.pdbx_strand_id
1 'polypeptide(L)'
;MAPSGRSRSDIYPLGDSTYLLYNTVGFDFPDMDDLAGEIRKEPSILYPEAGKVLSEKKVNGKHQSYILFEGKDNEGNRWLAAVVKNRRFQGTEEEASTSAGILFLAGDKVPQFEEQFRQSVDSYCLYNREPRRMKRHFFEAGDYSLEVPENYFVSATYGGQRITAPNGAYLLLDFHFTSEDGVLVGEMEKVQRKIEKGHYNYLFARNDNKIRKVKKIKLSQGVEALRMEASVMLPGPFSIYDSALYYVFSVRRGIGVIVIVGGLTDKNTLALIESSLNVENPLVPLGLDN
;
A
#
# COMPACT_ATOMS: atom_id res chain seq x y z
N MET A 1 22.83 -10.89 19.33
CA MET A 1 21.36 -10.77 19.29
C MET A 1 21.01 -10.09 17.98
N ALA A 2 20.47 -10.83 17.01
CA ALA A 2 20.14 -10.29 15.69
C ALA A 2 18.97 -9.30 15.80
N PRO A 3 18.99 -8.15 15.10
CA PRO A 3 17.85 -7.25 15.08
C PRO A 3 16.71 -7.96 14.32
N SER A 4 15.66 -8.35 15.05
CA SER A 4 14.45 -8.96 14.51
C SER A 4 13.53 -7.88 13.90
N GLY A 5 14.06 -7.08 12.99
CA GLY A 5 13.26 -6.27 12.08
C GLY A 5 12.69 -7.18 11.01
N ARG A 6 11.48 -7.73 11.22
CA ARG A 6 10.77 -8.46 10.16
C ARG A 6 10.38 -7.48 9.06
N SER A 7 11.30 -7.25 8.14
CA SER A 7 11.02 -6.65 6.87
C SER A 7 9.97 -7.49 6.14
N ARG A 8 8.92 -6.84 5.66
CA ARG A 8 7.90 -7.48 4.84
C ARG A 8 8.46 -7.60 3.43
N SER A 9 8.90 -8.81 3.10
CA SER A 9 9.32 -9.18 1.75
C SER A 9 8.10 -9.62 0.95
N ASP A 10 7.82 -8.96 -0.17
CA ASP A 10 6.87 -9.48 -1.15
C ASP A 10 7.64 -10.42 -2.10
N ILE A 11 7.26 -11.70 -2.10
CA ILE A 11 7.90 -12.75 -2.90
C ILE A 11 7.00 -13.09 -4.08
N TYR A 12 7.49 -12.87 -5.30
CA TYR A 12 6.82 -13.23 -6.54
C TYR A 12 7.54 -14.43 -7.16
N PRO A 13 6.93 -15.62 -7.17
CA PRO A 13 7.50 -16.78 -7.85
C PRO A 13 7.48 -16.54 -9.37
N LEU A 14 8.64 -16.69 -10.01
CA LEU A 14 8.82 -16.62 -11.47
C LEU A 14 9.02 -18.01 -12.10
N GLY A 15 9.16 -19.04 -11.27
CA GLY A 15 9.25 -20.46 -11.61
C GLY A 15 9.35 -21.31 -10.35
N ASP A 16 9.54 -22.62 -10.50
CA ASP A 16 9.53 -23.59 -9.39
C ASP A 16 10.55 -23.28 -8.27
N SER A 17 11.65 -22.61 -8.62
CA SER A 17 12.78 -22.29 -7.73
C SER A 17 13.37 -20.89 -7.97
N THR A 18 12.66 -20.02 -8.70
CA THR A 18 13.13 -18.65 -8.99
C THR A 18 12.14 -17.62 -8.47
N TYR A 19 12.65 -16.62 -7.75
CA TYR A 19 11.83 -15.64 -7.03
C TYR A 19 12.32 -14.22 -7.31
N LEU A 20 11.38 -13.32 -7.57
CA LEU A 20 11.58 -11.89 -7.45
C LEU A 20 11.15 -11.49 -6.04
N LEU A 21 12.06 -10.88 -5.29
CA LEU A 21 11.84 -10.51 -3.90
C LEU A 21 11.98 -8.99 -3.81
N TYR A 22 10.92 -8.33 -3.36
CA TYR A 22 10.98 -6.93 -2.99
C TYR A 22 11.13 -6.85 -1.48
N ASN A 23 12.32 -6.48 -1.04
CA ASN A 23 12.62 -6.31 0.38
C ASN A 23 12.82 -4.83 0.67
N THR A 24 11.95 -4.27 1.50
CA THR A 24 12.19 -2.94 2.05
C THR A 24 13.03 -3.10 3.30
N VAL A 25 14.34 -2.91 3.21
CA VAL A 25 15.22 -2.87 4.39
C VAL A 25 15.06 -1.51 5.10
N GLY A 26 13.80 -1.17 5.38
CA GLY A 26 13.33 0.14 5.77
C GLY A 26 13.69 0.46 7.22
N PHE A 27 14.16 1.70 7.39
CA PHE A 27 14.62 2.41 8.60
C PHE A 27 16.11 2.35 8.95
N ASP A 28 16.82 1.24 8.74
CA ASP A 28 18.23 1.17 9.15
C ASP A 28 19.19 1.88 8.18
N PHE A 29 18.75 2.11 6.93
CA PHE A 29 19.57 2.69 5.87
C PHE A 29 18.85 3.85 5.15
N PRO A 30 19.08 5.10 5.58
CA PRO A 30 18.59 6.27 4.85
C PRO A 30 19.31 6.45 3.51
N ASP A 31 20.57 6.04 3.40
CA ASP A 31 21.37 6.11 2.18
C ASP A 31 21.54 4.73 1.50
N MET A 32 21.58 4.73 0.17
CA MET A 32 21.86 3.52 -0.62
C MET A 32 23.29 3.01 -0.41
N ASP A 33 24.24 3.91 -0.26
CA ASP A 33 25.65 3.58 -0.06
C ASP A 33 25.87 2.92 1.32
N ASP A 34 25.08 3.28 2.32
CA ASP A 34 25.08 2.63 3.65
C ASP A 34 24.55 1.19 3.56
N LEU A 35 23.40 0.98 2.91
CA LEU A 35 22.85 -0.37 2.72
C LEU A 35 23.77 -1.25 1.86
N ALA A 36 24.38 -0.66 0.83
CA ALA A 36 25.42 -1.33 0.04
C ALA A 36 26.62 -1.73 0.90
N GLY A 37 27.03 -0.88 1.85
CA GLY A 37 28.07 -1.19 2.82
C GLY A 37 27.78 -2.42 3.66
N GLU A 38 26.54 -2.59 4.12
CA GLU A 38 26.14 -3.76 4.91
C GLU A 38 26.01 -5.03 4.07
N ILE A 39 25.48 -4.95 2.85
CA ILE A 39 25.45 -6.11 1.93
C ILE A 39 26.86 -6.66 1.67
N ARG A 40 27.88 -5.80 1.57
CA ARG A 40 29.28 -6.25 1.42
C ARG A 40 29.80 -7.03 2.63
N LYS A 41 29.38 -6.66 3.84
CA LYS A 41 29.81 -7.27 5.10
C LYS A 41 29.04 -8.54 5.39
N GLU A 42 27.73 -8.50 5.19
CA GLU A 42 26.77 -9.55 5.52
C GLU A 42 25.78 -9.75 4.36
N PRO A 43 26.15 -10.50 3.32
CA PRO A 43 25.27 -10.75 2.17
C PRO A 43 23.94 -11.42 2.56
N SER A 44 23.92 -12.15 3.69
CA SER A 44 22.72 -12.80 4.24
C SER A 44 21.58 -11.84 4.59
N ILE A 45 21.84 -10.52 4.61
CA ILE A 45 20.80 -9.49 4.68
C ILE A 45 19.84 -9.54 3.48
N LEU A 46 20.29 -10.05 2.33
CA LEU A 46 19.46 -10.26 1.14
C LEU A 46 18.49 -11.43 1.36
N TYR A 47 19.04 -12.57 1.77
CA TYR A 47 18.37 -13.82 2.15
C TYR A 47 19.39 -14.76 2.83
N PRO A 48 18.97 -15.70 3.69
CA PRO A 48 19.89 -16.47 4.54
C PRO A 48 21.01 -17.22 3.78
N GLU A 49 20.72 -17.69 2.57
CA GLU A 49 21.64 -18.47 1.73
C GLU A 49 22.52 -17.60 0.82
N ALA A 50 22.37 -16.27 0.87
CA ALA A 50 23.19 -15.34 0.11
C ALA A 50 24.66 -15.55 0.47
N GLY A 51 25.39 -16.14 -0.47
CA GLY A 51 26.82 -16.36 -0.37
C GLY A 51 27.60 -15.10 -0.76
N LYS A 52 28.71 -15.29 -1.45
CA LYS A 52 29.65 -14.21 -1.73
C LYS A 52 29.15 -13.24 -2.81
N VAL A 53 29.33 -11.94 -2.57
CA VAL A 53 29.26 -10.88 -3.59
C VAL A 53 30.41 -11.06 -4.59
N LEU A 54 30.07 -11.21 -5.87
CA LEU A 54 31.03 -11.33 -6.97
C LEU A 54 31.33 -9.98 -7.62
N SER A 55 30.33 -9.12 -7.75
CA SER A 55 30.51 -7.79 -8.35
C SER A 55 29.52 -6.77 -7.80
N GLU A 56 29.93 -5.51 -7.86
CA GLU A 56 29.13 -4.34 -7.52
C GLU A 56 29.33 -3.26 -8.59
N LYS A 57 28.25 -2.58 -8.97
CA LYS A 57 28.29 -1.47 -9.92
C LYS A 57 27.24 -0.42 -9.59
N LYS A 58 27.64 0.86 -9.47
CA LYS A 58 26.72 1.99 -9.46
C LYS A 58 26.24 2.27 -10.88
N VAL A 59 24.94 2.30 -11.08
CA VAL A 59 24.29 2.49 -12.38
C VAL A 59 23.43 3.74 -12.33
N ASN A 60 23.55 4.59 -13.34
CA ASN A 60 22.63 5.72 -13.53
C ASN A 60 21.45 5.24 -14.35
N GLY A 61 20.41 4.78 -13.65
CA GLY A 61 19.18 4.36 -14.30
C GLY A 61 18.42 5.52 -14.92
N LYS A 62 17.42 5.21 -15.73
CA LYS A 62 16.59 6.20 -16.44
C LYS A 62 15.94 7.22 -15.52
N HIS A 63 15.48 6.78 -14.34
CA HIS A 63 14.72 7.61 -13.40
C HIS A 63 15.39 7.81 -12.04
N GLN A 64 16.36 6.97 -11.69
CA GLN A 64 17.18 7.11 -10.50
C GLN A 64 18.49 6.34 -10.65
N SER A 65 19.54 6.77 -9.95
CA SER A 65 20.73 5.94 -9.77
C SER A 65 20.44 4.80 -8.78
N TYR A 66 21.08 3.66 -8.99
CA TYR A 66 20.98 2.48 -8.13
C TYR A 66 22.33 1.75 -8.05
N ILE A 67 22.50 0.86 -7.09
CA ILE A 67 23.70 0.03 -6.94
C ILE A 67 23.32 -1.42 -7.20
N LEU A 68 23.92 -2.02 -8.23
CA LEU A 68 23.68 -3.40 -8.60
C LEU A 68 24.75 -4.32 -8.01
N PHE A 69 24.32 -5.37 -7.35
CA PHE A 69 25.12 -6.47 -6.86
C PHE A 69 24.83 -7.74 -7.64
N GLU A 70 25.87 -8.53 -7.85
CA GLU A 70 25.77 -9.90 -8.34
C GLU A 70 26.55 -10.81 -7.41
N GLY A 71 26.05 -12.02 -7.19
CA GLY A 71 26.77 -13.02 -6.41
C GLY A 71 26.30 -14.43 -6.67
N LYS A 72 26.76 -15.34 -5.80
CA LYS A 72 26.29 -16.72 -5.74
C LYS A 72 25.82 -17.08 -4.34
N ASP A 73 24.80 -17.92 -4.26
CA ASP A 73 24.35 -18.50 -2.99
C ASP A 73 25.30 -19.60 -2.52
N ASN A 74 24.99 -20.21 -1.37
CA ASN A 74 25.77 -21.33 -0.83
C ASN A 74 25.73 -22.60 -1.69
N GLU A 75 24.76 -22.72 -2.61
CA GLU A 75 24.60 -23.84 -3.54
C GLU A 75 25.25 -23.55 -4.91
N GLY A 76 25.76 -22.33 -5.12
CA GLY A 76 26.40 -21.88 -6.35
C GLY A 76 25.45 -21.25 -7.38
N ASN A 77 24.16 -21.09 -7.07
CA ASN A 77 23.18 -20.43 -7.93
C ASN A 77 23.46 -18.92 -7.97
N ARG A 78 23.26 -18.31 -9.14
CA ARG A 78 23.45 -16.86 -9.30
C ARG A 78 22.30 -16.10 -8.63
N TRP A 79 22.62 -14.92 -8.12
CA TRP A 79 21.63 -13.94 -7.66
C TRP A 79 22.01 -12.52 -8.09
N LEU A 80 21.00 -11.68 -8.24
CA LEU A 80 21.12 -10.25 -8.55
C LEU A 80 20.35 -9.44 -7.50
N ALA A 81 20.94 -8.34 -7.03
CA ALA A 81 20.27 -7.41 -6.12
C ALA A 81 20.50 -5.98 -6.59
N ALA A 82 19.46 -5.14 -6.61
CA ALA A 82 19.56 -3.72 -6.87
C ALA A 82 19.14 -2.94 -5.63
N VAL A 83 20.07 -2.16 -5.09
CA VAL A 83 19.81 -1.17 -4.06
C VAL A 83 19.33 0.11 -4.73
N VAL A 84 18.10 0.49 -4.44
CA VAL A 84 17.41 1.65 -5.02
C VAL A 84 17.01 2.62 -3.91
N LYS A 85 16.71 3.87 -4.26
CA LYS A 85 16.00 4.75 -3.35
C LYS A 85 14.55 4.25 -3.24
N ASN A 86 13.93 4.47 -2.10
CA ASN A 86 12.59 4.01 -1.77
C ASN A 86 11.88 5.08 -0.92
N ARG A 87 10.59 5.31 -1.16
CA ARG A 87 9.75 6.24 -0.40
C ARG A 87 8.61 5.46 0.25
N ARG A 88 8.91 4.71 1.31
CA ARG A 88 7.86 3.97 2.05
C ARG A 88 7.19 4.81 3.13
N PHE A 89 7.81 5.90 3.60
CA PHE A 89 7.26 6.73 4.66
C PHE A 89 7.63 8.20 4.48
N GLN A 90 6.66 9.03 4.07
CA GLN A 90 6.44 10.40 4.53
C GLN A 90 5.39 11.08 3.62
N GLY A 91 4.26 11.42 4.22
CA GLY A 91 3.33 12.37 3.62
C GLY A 91 3.83 13.79 3.84
N THR A 92 4.60 14.33 2.89
CA THR A 92 4.70 15.77 2.62
C THR A 92 5.30 16.00 1.23
N GLU A 93 4.97 17.13 0.62
CA GLU A 93 5.31 17.51 -0.76
C GLU A 93 6.77 17.96 -0.97
N GLU A 94 7.63 17.86 0.05
CA GLU A 94 9.04 18.25 -0.06
C GLU A 94 9.95 17.04 -0.29
N GLU A 95 11.11 17.27 -0.90
CA GLU A 95 12.19 16.30 -1.22
C GLU A 95 12.80 15.58 0.02
N ALA A 96 12.11 15.56 1.16
CA ALA A 96 12.61 15.04 2.42
C ALA A 96 12.57 13.50 2.49
N SER A 97 13.77 12.94 2.67
CA SER A 97 14.17 11.57 3.03
C SER A 97 13.55 10.39 2.27
N THR A 98 14.18 10.02 1.16
CA THR A 98 14.14 8.63 0.66
C THR A 98 14.95 7.70 1.57
N SER A 99 14.54 6.45 1.73
CA SER A 99 15.33 5.37 2.35
C SER A 99 15.88 4.44 1.25
N ALA A 100 16.84 3.57 1.57
CA ALA A 100 17.24 2.52 0.64
C ALA A 100 16.23 1.36 0.62
N GLY A 101 16.07 0.70 -0.53
CA GLY A 101 15.31 -0.53 -0.71
C GLY A 101 16.05 -1.51 -1.61
N ILE A 102 15.64 -2.78 -1.59
CA ILE A 102 16.29 -3.84 -2.38
C ILE A 102 15.26 -4.50 -3.29
N LEU A 103 15.56 -4.51 -4.58
CA LEU A 103 14.95 -5.39 -5.58
C LEU A 103 15.88 -6.57 -5.78
N PHE A 104 15.38 -7.79 -5.72
CA PHE A 104 16.23 -8.97 -5.68
C PHE A 104 15.69 -10.10 -6.56
N LEU A 105 16.60 -10.82 -7.22
CA LEU A 105 16.30 -11.96 -8.08
C LEU A 105 17.28 -13.10 -7.75
N ALA A 106 16.76 -14.27 -7.37
CA ALA A 106 17.57 -15.47 -7.16
C ALA A 106 16.87 -16.76 -7.60
N GLY A 107 17.68 -17.77 -7.88
CA GLY A 107 17.28 -19.10 -8.30
C GLY A 107 18.18 -19.68 -9.39
N ASP A 108 17.84 -20.88 -9.82
CA ASP A 108 18.48 -21.59 -10.93
C ASP A 108 18.26 -20.93 -12.30
N LYS A 109 17.16 -20.18 -12.47
CA LYS A 109 16.79 -19.53 -13.75
C LYS A 109 17.14 -18.03 -13.81
N VAL A 110 17.95 -17.50 -12.90
CA VAL A 110 18.40 -16.08 -12.97
C VAL A 110 18.91 -15.67 -14.37
N PRO A 111 19.72 -16.47 -15.09
CA PRO A 111 20.17 -16.10 -16.44
C PRO A 111 19.03 -15.82 -17.43
N GLN A 112 17.85 -16.42 -17.25
CA GLN A 112 16.70 -16.22 -18.13
C GLN A 112 15.98 -14.89 -17.87
N PHE A 113 16.05 -14.37 -16.64
CA PHE A 113 15.35 -13.15 -16.21
C PHE A 113 16.29 -11.96 -15.99
N GLU A 114 17.60 -12.15 -16.13
CA GLU A 114 18.63 -11.14 -15.86
C GLU A 114 18.41 -9.84 -16.64
N GLU A 115 18.14 -9.94 -17.95
CA GLU A 115 17.90 -8.76 -18.78
C GLU A 115 16.62 -8.01 -18.37
N GLN A 116 15.53 -8.76 -18.14
CA GLN A 116 14.24 -8.19 -17.71
C GLN A 116 14.34 -7.52 -16.34
N PHE A 117 15.07 -8.13 -15.40
CA PHE A 117 15.35 -7.55 -14.09
C PHE A 117 16.10 -6.23 -14.22
N ARG A 118 17.19 -6.19 -15.00
CA ARG A 118 17.95 -4.96 -15.24
C ARG A 118 17.09 -3.87 -15.88
N GLN A 119 16.29 -4.20 -16.90
CA GLN A 119 15.38 -3.25 -17.53
C GLN A 119 14.32 -2.71 -16.54
N SER A 120 13.81 -3.57 -15.67
CA SER A 120 12.82 -3.20 -14.64
C SER A 120 13.41 -2.29 -13.58
N VAL A 121 14.65 -2.55 -13.15
CA VAL A 121 15.39 -1.68 -12.21
C VAL A 121 15.77 -0.35 -12.88
N ASP A 122 16.23 -0.39 -14.13
CA ASP A 122 16.63 0.81 -14.89
C ASP A 122 15.47 1.78 -15.09
N SER A 123 14.27 1.23 -15.34
CA SER A 123 13.02 1.98 -15.45
C SER A 123 12.32 2.22 -14.11
N TYR A 124 12.88 1.75 -12.99
CA TYR A 124 12.28 1.92 -11.68
C TYR A 124 12.25 3.41 -11.31
N CYS A 125 11.04 3.95 -11.22
CA CYS A 125 10.83 5.36 -10.94
C CYS A 125 10.33 5.57 -9.49
N LEU A 126 11.01 6.45 -8.76
CA LEU A 126 10.57 6.92 -7.44
C LEU A 126 9.23 7.68 -7.51
N TYR A 127 9.03 8.39 -8.63
CA TYR A 127 7.93 9.32 -8.85
C TYR A 127 7.36 9.11 -10.25
N ASN A 128 6.22 8.45 -10.37
CA ASN A 128 5.55 8.48 -11.66
C ASN A 128 4.94 9.88 -11.84
N ARG A 129 5.53 10.70 -12.72
CA ARG A 129 5.01 12.04 -13.04
C ARG A 129 3.74 11.99 -13.86
N GLU A 130 3.44 10.85 -14.47
CA GLU A 130 2.20 10.64 -15.21
C GLU A 130 1.12 10.08 -14.27
N PRO A 131 -0.12 10.64 -14.33
CA PRO A 131 -1.23 10.10 -13.57
C PRO A 131 -1.40 8.62 -13.94
N ARG A 132 -1.41 7.75 -12.92
CA ARG A 132 -1.54 6.31 -13.13
C ARG A 132 -2.84 6.04 -13.88
N ARG A 133 -2.82 5.07 -14.80
CA ARG A 133 -4.05 4.58 -15.41
C ARG A 133 -4.99 4.12 -14.31
N MET A 134 -6.17 4.72 -14.27
CA MET A 134 -7.19 4.46 -13.29
C MET A 134 -8.15 3.41 -13.86
N LYS A 135 -8.54 2.46 -13.02
CA LYS A 135 -9.56 1.46 -13.32
C LYS A 135 -10.69 1.60 -12.32
N ARG A 136 -11.91 1.54 -12.81
CA ARG A 136 -13.10 1.54 -11.97
C ARG A 136 -13.31 0.17 -11.35
N HIS A 137 -13.49 0.13 -10.03
CA HIS A 137 -13.80 -1.05 -9.26
C HIS A 137 -15.21 -0.92 -8.70
N PHE A 138 -16.06 -1.90 -9.00
CA PHE A 138 -17.40 -2.01 -8.45
C PHE A 138 -17.36 -2.89 -7.21
N PHE A 139 -18.05 -2.45 -6.16
CA PHE A 139 -18.12 -3.15 -4.89
C PHE A 139 -19.57 -3.53 -4.57
N GLU A 140 -19.74 -4.65 -3.86
CA GLU A 140 -21.03 -5.21 -3.42
C GLU A 140 -22.15 -5.18 -4.48
N ALA A 141 -22.12 -6.14 -5.40
CA ALA A 141 -23.03 -6.25 -6.55
C ALA A 141 -23.25 -4.94 -7.35
N GLY A 142 -22.34 -3.96 -7.21
CA GLY A 142 -22.42 -2.66 -7.87
C GLY A 142 -23.22 -1.61 -7.09
N ASP A 143 -23.27 -1.67 -5.76
CA ASP A 143 -23.91 -0.61 -4.95
C ASP A 143 -23.10 0.70 -4.97
N TYR A 144 -21.77 0.60 -5.03
CA TYR A 144 -20.88 1.73 -5.21
C TYR A 144 -19.62 1.34 -5.99
N SER A 145 -18.93 2.34 -6.52
CA SER A 145 -17.66 2.17 -7.21
C SER A 145 -16.68 3.29 -6.85
N LEU A 146 -15.40 3.01 -7.12
CA LEU A 146 -14.34 4.00 -7.09
C LEU A 146 -13.32 3.66 -8.17
N GLU A 147 -12.57 4.66 -8.62
CA GLU A 147 -11.42 4.46 -9.48
C GLU A 147 -10.15 4.32 -8.64
N VAL A 148 -9.35 3.29 -8.93
CA VAL A 148 -8.04 3.06 -8.32
C VAL A 148 -7.01 2.77 -9.41
N PRO A 149 -5.72 3.02 -9.17
CA PRO A 149 -4.67 2.66 -10.12
C PRO A 149 -4.69 1.17 -10.50
N GLU A 150 -4.57 0.87 -11.79
CA GLU A 150 -4.61 -0.50 -12.35
C GLU A 150 -3.59 -1.46 -11.71
N ASN A 151 -2.49 -0.93 -11.20
CA ASN A 151 -1.41 -1.71 -10.61
C ASN A 151 -1.59 -2.01 -9.12
N TYR A 152 -2.75 -1.69 -8.53
CA TYR A 152 -3.04 -2.05 -7.15
C TYR A 152 -3.53 -3.50 -7.05
N PHE A 153 -3.05 -4.21 -6.03
CA PHE A 153 -3.40 -5.61 -5.79
C PHE A 153 -4.71 -5.71 -5.00
N VAL A 154 -5.66 -6.50 -5.49
CA VAL A 154 -6.97 -6.71 -4.84
C VAL A 154 -6.98 -8.05 -4.10
N SER A 155 -7.39 -8.04 -2.84
CA SER A 155 -7.63 -9.25 -2.04
C SER A 155 -8.94 -9.16 -1.27
N ALA A 156 -9.54 -10.32 -0.97
CA ALA A 156 -10.71 -10.40 -0.10
C ALA A 156 -10.30 -10.37 1.38
N THR A 157 -11.15 -9.81 2.24
CA THR A 157 -11.00 -9.81 3.70
C THR A 157 -12.30 -10.28 4.37
N TYR A 158 -12.28 -10.46 5.70
CA TYR A 158 -13.39 -11.03 6.48
C TYR A 158 -14.70 -10.21 6.44
N GLY A 159 -14.70 -8.99 5.89
CA GLY A 159 -15.89 -8.15 5.73
C GLY A 159 -15.98 -7.41 4.39
N GLY A 160 -15.01 -7.57 3.49
CA GLY A 160 -15.00 -6.79 2.26
C GLY A 160 -13.80 -7.03 1.36
N GLN A 161 -13.38 -5.98 0.63
CA GLN A 161 -12.25 -6.04 -0.31
C GLN A 161 -11.15 -5.08 0.13
N ARG A 162 -9.91 -5.56 0.11
CA ARG A 162 -8.72 -4.75 0.33
C ARG A 162 -7.99 -4.53 -0.98
N ILE A 163 -7.71 -3.29 -1.30
CA ILE A 163 -6.95 -2.88 -2.48
C ILE A 163 -5.63 -2.29 -1.99
N THR A 164 -4.50 -2.94 -2.28
CA THR A 164 -3.19 -2.59 -1.74
C THR A 164 -2.29 -2.02 -2.83
N ALA A 165 -1.77 -0.83 -2.59
CA ALA A 165 -0.79 -0.17 -3.43
C ALA A 165 0.60 -0.83 -3.29
N PRO A 166 1.48 -0.76 -4.31
CA PRO A 166 2.83 -1.32 -4.24
C PRO A 166 3.70 -0.79 -3.10
N ASN A 167 3.43 0.42 -2.58
CA ASN A 167 4.14 0.98 -1.42
C ASN A 167 3.63 0.44 -0.07
N GLY A 168 2.55 -0.35 -0.07
CA GLY A 168 1.90 -0.90 1.12
C GLY A 168 0.75 -0.06 1.68
N ALA A 169 0.48 1.13 1.13
CA ALA A 169 -0.77 1.85 1.39
C ALA A 169 -1.96 1.02 0.88
N TYR A 170 -3.13 1.17 1.46
CA TYR A 170 -4.28 0.36 1.06
C TYR A 170 -5.60 1.05 1.28
N LEU A 171 -6.60 0.56 0.56
CA LEU A 171 -8.00 0.85 0.74
C LEU A 171 -8.68 -0.42 1.26
N LEU A 172 -9.56 -0.27 2.23
CA LEU A 172 -10.53 -1.28 2.61
C LEU A 172 -11.91 -0.79 2.18
N LEU A 173 -12.60 -1.61 1.41
CA LEU A 173 -14.00 -1.45 1.05
C LEU A 173 -14.77 -2.44 1.91
N ASP A 174 -15.66 -1.94 2.76
CA ASP A 174 -16.47 -2.72 3.70
C ASP A 174 -17.95 -2.34 3.53
N PHE A 175 -18.84 -3.22 3.98
CA PHE A 175 -20.28 -3.09 3.85
C PHE A 175 -21.01 -3.54 5.11
N HIS A 176 -21.85 -2.66 5.65
CA HIS A 176 -22.64 -2.93 6.83
C HIS A 176 -24.12 -3.04 6.43
N PHE A 177 -24.65 -4.27 6.39
CA PHE A 177 -26.06 -4.51 6.11
C PHE A 177 -26.97 -3.88 7.18
N THR A 178 -28.04 -3.22 6.74
CA THR A 178 -29.16 -2.80 7.60
C THR A 178 -30.32 -3.79 7.42
N SER A 179 -31.19 -3.92 8.43
CA SER A 179 -32.37 -4.80 8.33
C SER A 179 -33.26 -4.41 7.14
N GLU A 180 -33.99 -5.40 6.61
CA GLU A 180 -34.66 -5.35 5.30
C GLU A 180 -35.53 -4.09 5.07
N ASP A 181 -35.44 -3.58 3.84
CA ASP A 181 -36.21 -2.49 3.20
C ASP A 181 -35.73 -1.03 3.30
N GLY A 182 -34.59 -0.75 3.93
CA GLY A 182 -33.92 0.55 3.72
C GLY A 182 -32.89 0.96 4.76
N VAL A 183 -32.24 2.09 4.48
CA VAL A 183 -31.34 2.76 5.43
C VAL A 183 -32.13 3.78 6.24
N LEU A 184 -32.22 3.58 7.56
CA LEU A 184 -32.89 4.55 8.44
C LEU A 184 -32.01 5.78 8.69
N VAL A 185 -32.64 6.93 8.96
CA VAL A 185 -31.93 8.09 9.49
C VAL A 185 -31.16 7.71 10.76
N GLY A 186 -29.89 8.10 10.83
CA GLY A 186 -29.03 7.81 11.97
C GLY A 186 -28.19 6.53 11.85
N GLU A 187 -28.36 5.72 10.81
CA GLU A 187 -27.54 4.52 10.58
C GLU A 187 -26.07 4.87 10.28
N MET A 188 -25.81 5.92 9.51
CA MET A 188 -24.45 6.43 9.30
C MET A 188 -23.80 6.84 10.63
N GLU A 189 -24.53 7.52 11.51
CA GLU A 189 -24.05 7.92 12.83
C GLU A 189 -23.86 6.71 13.77
N LYS A 190 -24.64 5.63 13.62
CA LYS A 190 -24.40 4.36 14.33
C LYS A 190 -23.08 3.74 13.88
N VAL A 191 -22.82 3.69 12.57
CA VAL A 191 -21.55 3.19 12.02
C VAL A 191 -20.38 4.08 12.44
N GLN A 192 -20.51 5.40 12.38
CA GLN A 192 -19.53 6.35 12.90
C GLN A 192 -19.16 6.03 14.36
N ARG A 193 -20.15 5.84 15.25
CA ARG A 193 -19.91 5.47 16.65
C ARG A 193 -19.21 4.13 16.80
N LYS A 194 -19.47 3.14 15.92
CA LYS A 194 -18.73 1.86 15.92
C LYS A 194 -17.26 2.08 15.55
N ILE A 195 -16.99 2.93 14.55
CA ILE A 195 -15.63 3.29 14.13
C ILE A 195 -14.88 3.98 15.27
N GLU A 196 -15.50 4.97 15.92
CA GLU A 196 -14.92 5.69 17.07
C GLU A 196 -14.66 4.76 18.27
N LYS A 197 -15.46 3.71 18.44
CA LYS A 197 -15.26 2.67 19.46
C LYS A 197 -14.23 1.61 19.06
N GLY A 198 -13.63 1.73 17.87
CA GLY A 198 -12.51 0.91 17.45
C GLY A 198 -12.86 -0.30 16.61
N HIS A 199 -13.99 -0.29 15.89
CA HIS A 199 -14.37 -1.41 15.00
C HIS A 199 -13.27 -1.81 14.00
N TYR A 200 -12.50 -0.84 13.50
CA TYR A 200 -11.39 -1.05 12.57
C TYR A 200 -10.01 -1.12 13.24
N ASN A 201 -9.94 -1.18 14.58
CA ASN A 201 -8.65 -1.15 15.29
C ASN A 201 -7.75 -2.35 14.96
N TYR A 202 -8.33 -3.47 14.54
CA TYR A 202 -7.59 -4.65 14.09
C TYR A 202 -6.70 -4.39 12.87
N LEU A 203 -6.95 -3.30 12.11
CA LEU A 203 -6.12 -2.86 10.99
C LEU A 203 -4.82 -2.19 11.44
N PHE A 204 -4.74 -1.78 12.71
CA PHE A 204 -3.75 -0.85 13.23
C PHE A 204 -2.95 -1.46 14.40
N ALA A 205 -1.67 -1.10 14.49
CA ALA A 205 -0.83 -1.46 15.62
C ALA A 205 -1.41 -0.93 16.92
N ARG A 206 -1.35 -1.75 17.98
CA ARG A 206 -1.77 -1.38 19.34
C ARG A 206 -3.20 -0.83 19.43
N ASN A 207 -4.05 -1.11 18.44
CA ASN A 207 -5.39 -0.54 18.32
C ASN A 207 -5.39 1.00 18.28
N ASP A 208 -4.31 1.63 17.82
CA ASP A 208 -4.19 3.08 17.77
C ASP A 208 -4.89 3.63 16.51
N ASN A 209 -6.12 4.09 16.73
CA ASN A 209 -6.94 4.77 15.75
C ASN A 209 -7.69 5.89 16.47
N LYS A 210 -7.29 7.13 16.20
CA LYS A 210 -7.84 8.32 16.84
C LYS A 210 -8.46 9.23 15.81
N ILE A 211 -9.78 9.27 15.78
CA ILE A 211 -10.55 10.22 14.96
C ILE A 211 -10.23 11.64 15.42
N ARG A 212 -9.73 12.47 14.49
CA ARG A 212 -9.38 13.88 14.73
C ARG A 212 -10.47 14.83 14.27
N LYS A 213 -11.13 14.49 13.16
CA LYS A 213 -12.10 15.37 12.51
C LYS A 213 -13.19 14.57 11.82
N VAL A 214 -14.42 15.05 11.91
CA VAL A 214 -15.57 14.51 11.17
C VAL A 214 -16.23 15.65 10.41
N LYS A 215 -16.56 15.44 9.14
CA LYS A 215 -17.29 16.39 8.30
C LYS A 215 -18.38 15.66 7.53
N LYS A 216 -19.54 16.31 7.36
CA LYS A 216 -20.50 15.94 6.32
C LYS A 216 -20.00 16.48 4.99
N ILE A 217 -19.98 15.62 3.97
CA ILE A 217 -19.66 15.98 2.58
C ILE A 217 -20.78 15.48 1.67
N LYS A 218 -20.83 16.01 0.44
CA LYS A 218 -21.67 15.46 -0.62
C LYS A 218 -20.78 14.75 -1.62
N LEU A 219 -21.07 13.48 -1.86
CA LEU A 219 -20.48 12.70 -2.94
C LEU A 219 -21.13 13.08 -4.28
N SER A 220 -20.64 12.46 -5.35
CA SER A 220 -21.30 12.49 -6.66
C SER A 220 -22.80 12.18 -6.52
N GLN A 221 -23.61 12.82 -7.37
CA GLN A 221 -25.09 12.71 -7.36
C GLN A 221 -25.78 13.25 -6.09
N GLY A 222 -25.05 13.93 -5.19
CA GLY A 222 -25.63 14.62 -4.04
C GLY A 222 -25.83 13.75 -2.80
N VAL A 223 -25.31 12.51 -2.79
CA VAL A 223 -25.38 11.59 -1.65
C VAL A 223 -24.60 12.16 -0.46
N GLU A 224 -25.22 12.22 0.70
CA GLU A 224 -24.53 12.62 1.93
C GLU A 224 -23.58 11.52 2.42
N ALA A 225 -22.38 11.92 2.82
CA ALA A 225 -21.40 11.04 3.43
C ALA A 225 -20.73 11.71 4.63
N LEU A 226 -20.29 10.90 5.59
CA LEU A 226 -19.39 11.32 6.66
C LEU A 226 -17.96 11.04 6.22
N ARG A 227 -17.14 12.09 6.17
CA ARG A 227 -15.69 12.01 5.99
C ARG A 227 -15.01 12.17 7.35
N MET A 228 -14.30 11.14 7.81
CA MET A 228 -13.58 11.15 9.08
C MET A 228 -12.08 11.10 8.83
N GLU A 229 -11.33 12.00 9.45
CA GLU A 229 -9.86 12.02 9.43
C GLU A 229 -9.36 11.42 10.74
N ALA A 230 -8.43 10.46 10.67
CA ALA A 230 -7.88 9.80 11.84
C ALA A 230 -6.35 9.79 11.83
N SER A 231 -5.77 9.78 13.03
CA SER A 231 -4.41 9.33 13.26
C SER A 231 -4.42 7.82 13.46
N VAL A 232 -3.54 7.09 12.81
CA VAL A 232 -3.43 5.64 12.99
C VAL A 232 -1.97 5.22 13.12
N MET A 233 -1.75 4.03 13.66
CA MET A 233 -0.43 3.38 13.68
C MET A 233 -0.51 2.09 12.88
N LEU A 234 0.41 1.86 11.93
CA LEU A 234 0.43 0.61 11.17
C LEU A 234 1.18 -0.51 11.90
N PRO A 235 0.76 -1.79 11.78
CA PRO A 235 1.51 -2.93 12.29
C PRO A 235 2.86 -3.08 11.58
N GLY A 236 3.94 -2.82 12.31
CA GLY A 236 5.34 -2.89 11.86
C GLY A 236 6.33 -2.58 13.00
N PRO A 237 7.63 -2.85 12.83
CA PRO A 237 8.62 -2.77 13.91
C PRO A 237 8.86 -1.37 14.49
N PHE A 238 8.33 -0.31 13.87
CA PHE A 238 8.49 1.05 14.34
C PHE A 238 7.15 1.79 14.31
N SER A 239 6.83 2.44 15.42
CA SER A 239 5.60 3.16 15.72
C SER A 239 5.41 4.38 14.79
N ILE A 240 5.02 4.15 13.53
CA ILE A 240 4.90 5.20 12.53
C ILE A 240 3.48 5.78 12.58
N TYR A 241 3.41 7.11 12.77
CA TYR A 241 2.17 7.87 12.71
C TYR A 241 1.74 8.03 11.25
N ASP A 242 0.60 7.43 10.91
CA ASP A 242 -0.02 7.55 9.59
C ASP A 242 -1.38 8.24 9.73
N SER A 243 -1.94 8.69 8.61
CA SER A 243 -3.32 9.17 8.55
C SER A 243 -4.22 8.13 7.90
N ALA A 244 -5.46 8.07 8.39
CA ALA A 244 -6.52 7.32 7.73
C ALA A 244 -7.70 8.24 7.43
N LEU A 245 -8.38 7.95 6.32
CA LEU A 245 -9.61 8.62 5.93
C LEU A 245 -10.71 7.58 5.84
N TYR A 246 -11.82 7.88 6.51
CA TYR A 246 -13.02 7.06 6.49
C TYR A 246 -14.09 7.80 5.71
N TYR A 247 -14.75 7.09 4.79
CA TYR A 247 -15.98 7.53 4.16
C TYR A 247 -17.09 6.59 4.60
N VAL A 248 -18.15 7.14 5.19
CA VAL A 248 -19.34 6.40 5.59
C VAL A 248 -20.52 7.00 4.84
N PHE A 249 -21.23 6.19 4.05
CA PHE A 249 -22.32 6.66 3.21
C PHE A 249 -23.41 5.60 3.07
N SER A 250 -24.63 6.05 2.85
CA SER A 250 -25.77 5.18 2.63
C SER A 250 -25.81 4.67 1.19
N VAL A 251 -26.11 3.38 1.04
CA VAL A 251 -26.37 2.72 -0.24
C VAL A 251 -27.66 1.91 -0.14
N ARG A 252 -28.18 1.41 -1.26
CA ARG A 252 -29.48 0.73 -1.31
C ARG A 252 -29.70 -0.34 -0.23
N ARG A 253 -28.67 -1.15 0.05
CA ARG A 253 -28.77 -2.34 0.92
C ARG A 253 -28.08 -2.18 2.28
N GLY A 254 -27.62 -0.99 2.64
CA GLY A 254 -26.91 -0.77 3.89
C GLY A 254 -26.01 0.47 3.90
N ILE A 255 -24.93 0.38 4.67
CA ILE A 255 -23.94 1.45 4.81
C ILE A 255 -22.61 0.98 4.20
N GLY A 256 -22.14 1.70 3.19
CA GLY A 256 -20.80 1.53 2.64
C GLY A 256 -19.77 2.23 3.55
N VAL A 257 -18.65 1.54 3.80
CA VAL A 257 -17.51 2.14 4.49
C VAL A 257 -16.25 1.96 3.65
N ILE A 258 -15.55 3.06 3.38
CA ILE A 258 -14.23 3.03 2.75
C ILE A 258 -13.22 3.52 3.76
N VAL A 259 -12.20 2.71 4.03
CA VAL A 259 -11.05 3.09 4.86
C VAL A 259 -9.83 3.21 3.98
N ILE A 260 -9.34 4.43 3.82
CA ILE A 260 -8.09 4.73 3.14
C ILE A 260 -7.00 4.83 4.20
N VAL A 261 -5.94 4.04 4.07
CA VAL A 261 -4.83 3.98 5.02
C VAL A 261 -3.51 4.10 4.28
N GLY A 262 -2.62 4.93 4.80
CA GLY A 262 -1.36 5.23 4.13
C GLY A 262 -1.39 6.59 3.47
N GLY A 263 -0.20 7.12 3.23
CA GLY A 263 0.01 8.08 2.14
C GLY A 263 -0.33 7.38 0.83
N LEU A 264 -1.61 7.35 0.45
CA LEU A 264 -2.03 7.05 -0.90
C LEU A 264 -1.44 8.14 -1.79
N THR A 265 -0.22 7.85 -2.26
CA THR A 265 0.42 8.29 -3.51
C THR A 265 0.10 9.74 -3.86
N ASP A 266 0.83 10.70 -3.30
CA ASP A 266 0.68 12.13 -3.61
C ASP A 266 -0.75 12.71 -3.40
N LYS A 267 -0.87 14.01 -3.09
CA LYS A 267 -2.20 14.59 -2.85
C LYS A 267 -3.14 14.44 -4.05
N ASN A 268 -2.61 14.30 -5.26
CA ASN A 268 -3.39 14.26 -6.49
C ASN A 268 -4.01 12.87 -6.71
N THR A 269 -3.27 11.77 -6.53
CA THR A 269 -3.88 10.43 -6.69
C THR A 269 -4.95 10.19 -5.63
N LEU A 270 -4.71 10.61 -4.38
CA LEU A 270 -5.75 10.55 -3.35
C LEU A 270 -6.97 11.39 -3.75
N ALA A 271 -6.78 12.62 -4.22
CA ALA A 271 -7.88 13.47 -4.69
C ALA A 271 -8.64 12.84 -5.87
N LEU A 272 -7.95 12.15 -6.79
CA LEU A 272 -8.57 11.43 -7.89
C LEU A 272 -9.42 10.25 -7.39
N ILE A 273 -8.87 9.45 -6.48
CA ILE A 273 -9.62 8.35 -5.85
C ILE A 273 -10.86 8.90 -5.13
N GLU A 274 -10.68 9.92 -4.28
CA GLU A 274 -11.79 10.54 -3.51
C GLU A 274 -12.87 11.11 -4.43
N SER A 275 -12.50 11.82 -5.50
CA SER A 275 -13.45 12.42 -6.44
C SER A 275 -14.15 11.39 -7.33
N SER A 276 -13.56 10.21 -7.51
CA SER A 276 -14.14 9.10 -8.29
C SER A 276 -15.17 8.26 -7.53
N LEU A 277 -15.27 8.43 -6.20
CA LEU A 277 -16.24 7.70 -5.40
C LEU A 277 -17.66 7.98 -5.89
N ASN A 278 -18.35 6.93 -6.33
CA ASN A 278 -19.69 7.01 -6.86
C ASN A 278 -20.60 5.96 -6.23
N VAL A 279 -21.76 6.38 -5.75
CA VAL A 279 -22.82 5.48 -5.32
C VAL A 279 -23.70 5.20 -6.53
N GLU A 280 -23.69 3.98 -7.04
CA GLU A 280 -24.40 3.63 -8.30
C GLU A 280 -25.91 3.56 -8.09
N ASN A 281 -26.32 3.13 -6.89
CA ASN A 281 -27.72 2.91 -6.52
C ASN A 281 -28.03 3.68 -5.22
N PRO A 282 -28.12 5.02 -5.27
CA PRO A 282 -28.36 5.82 -4.08
C PRO A 282 -29.79 5.60 -3.55
N LEU A 283 -29.93 5.54 -2.24
CA LEU A 283 -31.23 5.50 -1.56
C LEU A 283 -31.29 6.66 -0.56
N VAL A 284 -32.35 7.45 -0.61
CA VAL A 284 -32.60 8.50 0.38
C VAL A 284 -32.98 7.82 1.69
N PRO A 285 -32.30 8.12 2.82
CA PRO A 285 -32.65 7.53 4.11
C PRO A 285 -34.13 7.75 4.46
N LEU A 286 -34.80 6.70 4.95
CA LEU A 286 -36.19 6.77 5.36
C LEU A 286 -36.31 7.63 6.63
N GLY A 287 -37.16 8.67 6.58
CA GLY A 287 -37.41 9.61 7.70
C GLY A 287 -36.79 11.00 7.55
N LEU A 288 -36.22 11.33 6.39
CA LEU A 288 -36.02 12.73 5.99
C LEU A 288 -37.33 13.21 5.38
N ASP A 289 -38.06 14.08 6.09
CA ASP A 289 -39.24 14.76 5.54
C ASP A 289 -38.82 15.54 4.28
N ASN A 290 -39.64 15.46 3.22
CA ASN A 290 -39.56 16.40 2.09
C ASN A 290 -39.94 17.80 2.54
#